data_AF-A0AAU1S8Z6-F1
#
_entry.id   AF-A0AAU1S8Z6-F1
#
_cell.length_a   1.000
_cell.length_b   1.000
_cell.length_c   1.000
_cell.angle_alpha   90.00
_cell.angle_beta   90.00
_cell.angle_gamma   90.00
#
_symmetry.space_group_name_H-M   'P 1'
#
loop_
_entity.id
_entity.type
_entity.pdbx_description
1 polymer ?
#
loop_
_entity_poly.entity_id
_entity_poly.type
_entity_poly.pdbx_seq_one_letter_code
_entity_poly.pdbx_strand_id
1 'polypeptide(L)'
;MNVWLQIADTTGAVLVFMGAAICLLGVIGMLRLPDVLSRSHAATKPQSLGLLLVLAGVALRLRSGMDLATLALIGFFQLMTGPVAAHLVARSAYRTGQIDHGELLFDELDAQLTEER
;
A
#
# COMPACT_ATOMS: atom_id res chain seq x y z
N MET A 1 -7.17 32.09 19.45
CA MET A 1 -6.74 30.78 18.91
C MET A 1 -7.71 29.75 19.44
N ASN A 2 -8.53 29.13 18.59
CA ASN A 2 -9.55 28.17 19.06
C ASN A 2 -8.85 26.87 19.44
N VAL A 3 -9.01 26.40 20.68
CA VAL A 3 -8.42 25.15 21.19
C VAL A 3 -8.71 23.96 20.25
N TRP A 4 -9.91 23.93 19.67
CA TRP A 4 -10.32 22.96 18.66
C TRP A 4 -9.44 22.92 17.40
N LEU A 5 -8.94 24.06 16.94
CA LEU A 5 -8.04 24.13 15.78
C LEU A 5 -6.67 23.55 16.13
N GLN A 6 -6.15 23.85 17.32
CA GLN A 6 -4.85 23.32 17.78
C GLN A 6 -4.86 21.80 17.94
N ILE A 7 -5.93 21.23 18.50
CA ILE A 7 -6.07 19.77 18.67
C ILE A 7 -6.06 19.10 17.30
N ALA A 8 -6.83 19.61 16.35
CA ALA A 8 -6.91 19.04 15.00
C ALA A 8 -5.60 19.17 14.23
N ASP A 9 -4.90 20.30 14.33
CA ASP A 9 -3.60 20.51 13.69
C ASP A 9 -2.54 19.54 14.25
N THR A 10 -2.53 19.36 15.58
CA THR A 10 -1.60 18.44 16.25
C THR A 10 -1.91 16.99 15.86
N THR A 11 -3.18 16.62 15.86
CA THR A 11 -3.64 15.29 15.44
C THR A 11 -3.27 15.03 13.98
N GLY A 12 -3.51 16.01 13.09
CA GLY A 12 -3.14 15.92 11.69
C GLY A 12 -1.65 15.72 11.47
N ALA A 13 -0.81 16.46 12.21
CA ALA A 13 0.65 16.30 12.16
C ALA A 13 1.10 14.90 12.60
N VAL A 14 0.53 14.36 13.67
CA VAL A 14 0.83 13.00 14.16
C VAL A 14 0.43 11.94 13.12
N LEU A 15 -0.75 12.09 12.51
CA LEU A 15 -1.24 11.18 11.47
C LEU A 15 -0.32 11.17 10.24
N VAL A 16 0.09 12.35 9.77
CA VAL A 16 1.02 12.47 8.63
C VAL A 16 2.37 11.84 8.97
N PHE A 17 2.90 12.09 10.16
CA PHE A 17 4.17 11.52 10.59
C PHE A 17 4.11 9.98 10.69
N MET A 18 3.05 9.45 11.30
CA MET A 18 2.82 8.01 11.38
C MET A 18 2.66 7.38 9.98
N GLY A 19 1.90 8.02 9.10
CA GLY A 19 1.74 7.57 7.71
C GLY A 19 3.07 7.54 6.95
N ALA A 20 3.90 8.58 7.11
CA ALA A 20 5.24 8.62 6.52
C ALA A 20 6.17 7.52 7.07
N ALA A 21 6.11 7.25 8.37
CA ALA A 21 6.87 6.16 8.99
C ALA A 21 6.45 4.78 8.45
N ILE A 22 5.15 4.55 8.25
CA ILE A 22 4.64 3.30 7.66
C ILE A 22 5.11 3.17 6.20
N CYS A 23 5.06 4.25 5.41
CA CYS A 23 5.59 4.24 4.04
C CYS A 23 7.08 3.89 4.02
N LEU A 24 7.87 4.45 4.93
CA LEU A 24 9.29 4.14 5.08
C LEU A 24 9.52 2.66 5.42
N LEU A 25 8.75 2.12 6.36
CA LEU A 25 8.80 0.69 6.70
C LEU A 25 8.43 -0.20 5.50
N GLY A 26 7.48 0.21 4.68
CA GLY A 26 7.13 -0.48 3.43
C GLY A 26 8.30 -0.56 2.46
N VAL A 27 9.01 0.56 2.23
CA VAL A 27 10.20 0.60 1.38
C VAL A 27 11.32 -0.27 1.96
N ILE A 28 11.57 -0.18 3.27
CA ILE A 28 12.57 -1.03 3.94
C ILE A 28 12.22 -2.52 3.77
N GLY A 29 10.95 -2.89 3.94
CA GLY A 29 10.48 -4.26 3.71
C GLY A 29 10.68 -4.72 2.26
N MET A 30 10.38 -3.85 1.29
CA MET A 30 10.58 -4.11 -0.14
C MET A 30 12.06 -4.31 -0.51
N LEU A 31 12.99 -3.68 0.21
CA LEU A 31 14.44 -3.82 -0.01
C LEU A 31 15.05 -5.03 0.73
N ARG A 32 14.44 -5.47 1.83
CA ARG A 32 14.95 -6.58 2.65
C ARG A 32 14.43 -7.95 2.25
N LEU A 33 13.22 -8.03 1.69
CA LEU A 33 12.60 -9.31 1.37
C LEU A 33 13.22 -9.93 0.10
N PRO A 34 13.54 -11.24 0.12
CA PRO A 34 14.22 -11.90 -0.98
C PRO A 34 13.31 -12.19 -2.18
N ASP A 35 12.05 -12.57 -1.91
CA ASP A 35 11.10 -13.03 -2.92
C ASP A 35 10.21 -11.90 -3.48
N VAL A 36 9.81 -12.02 -4.76
CA VAL A 36 8.99 -11.03 -5.47
C VAL A 36 7.61 -10.89 -4.87
N LEU A 37 6.97 -11.99 -4.47
CA LEU A 37 5.64 -11.98 -3.85
C LEU A 37 5.70 -11.30 -2.49
N SER A 38 6.71 -11.65 -1.69
CA SER A 38 6.98 -11.02 -0.38
C SER A 38 7.26 -9.51 -0.51
N ARG A 39 8.07 -9.11 -1.50
CA ARG A 39 8.32 -7.69 -1.81
C ARG A 39 7.07 -6.97 -2.27
N SER A 40 6.21 -7.60 -3.08
CA SER A 40 4.94 -7.01 -3.53
C SER A 40 3.98 -6.76 -2.36
N HIS A 41 3.97 -7.66 -1.37
CA HIS A 41 3.21 -7.51 -0.14
C HIS A 41 3.72 -6.32 0.69
N ALA A 42 5.04 -6.23 0.89
CA ALA A 42 5.67 -5.12 1.61
C ALA A 42 5.54 -3.77 0.89
N ALA A 43 5.48 -3.76 -0.44
CA ALA A 43 5.31 -2.54 -1.23
C ALA A 43 3.86 -2.02 -1.22
N THR A 44 2.86 -2.90 -1.07
CA THR A 44 1.45 -2.53 -1.26
C THR A 44 0.73 -2.27 0.06
N LYS A 45 0.81 -3.18 1.04
CA LYS A 45 0.02 -3.05 2.29
C LYS A 45 0.41 -1.84 3.14
N PRO A 46 1.70 -1.63 3.47
CA PRO A 46 2.13 -0.45 4.21
C PRO A 46 1.87 0.83 3.42
N GLN A 47 2.06 0.82 2.10
CA GLN A 47 1.84 2.00 1.25
C GLN A 47 0.37 2.45 1.24
N SER A 48 -0.57 1.51 1.12
CA SER A 48 -2.01 1.83 1.16
C SER A 48 -2.42 2.41 2.51
N LEU A 49 -1.98 1.83 3.63
CA LEU A 49 -2.26 2.35 4.97
C LEU A 49 -1.58 3.70 5.20
N GLY A 50 -0.30 3.82 4.87
CA GLY A 50 0.48 5.04 5.06
C GLY A 50 -0.13 6.21 4.30
N LEU A 51 -0.56 6.01 3.05
CA LEU A 51 -1.27 7.04 2.30
C LEU A 51 -2.59 7.44 2.96
N LEU A 52 -3.41 6.47 3.39
CA LEU A 52 -4.69 6.78 4.05
C LEU A 52 -4.49 7.61 5.32
N LEU A 53 -3.46 7.32 6.12
CA LEU A 53 -3.12 8.10 7.30
C LEU A 53 -2.70 9.53 6.93
N VAL A 54 -1.87 9.69 5.90
CA VAL A 54 -1.47 11.02 5.40
C VAL A 54 -2.68 11.80 4.90
N LEU A 55 -3.54 11.20 4.09
CA LEU A 55 -4.75 11.85 3.57
C LEU A 55 -5.69 12.26 4.70
N ALA A 56 -5.88 11.41 5.71
CA ALA A 56 -6.68 11.73 6.89
C ALA A 56 -6.08 12.90 7.69
N GLY A 57 -4.76 12.93 7.87
CA GLY A 57 -4.09 14.05 8.54
C GLY A 57 -4.20 15.37 7.79
N VAL A 58 -4.11 15.34 6.45
CA VAL A 58 -4.29 16.52 5.58
C VAL A 58 -5.75 16.98 5.56
N ALA A 59 -6.71 16.05 5.55
CA ALA A 59 -8.14 16.34 5.59
C ALA A 59 -8.55 17.15 6.84
N LEU A 60 -7.94 16.86 7.99
CA LEU A 60 -8.16 17.60 9.24
C LEU A 60 -7.71 19.07 9.16
N ARG A 61 -6.80 19.38 8.24
CA ARG A 61 -6.23 20.72 8.06
C ARG A 61 -6.91 21.55 6.98
N LEU A 62 -7.14 20.98 5.80
CA LEU A 62 -7.63 21.76 4.65
C LEU A 62 -9.11 22.14 4.80
N ARG A 63 -9.95 21.30 5.42
CA ARG A 63 -11.38 21.49 5.79
C ARG A 63 -12.31 22.09 4.71
N SER A 64 -11.83 22.36 3.51
CA SER A 64 -12.58 22.81 2.35
C SER A 64 -13.25 21.63 1.67
N GLY A 65 -14.50 21.81 1.22
CA GLY A 65 -15.26 20.75 0.56
C GLY A 65 -14.59 20.23 -0.72
N MET A 66 -13.96 21.12 -1.50
CA MET A 66 -13.26 20.74 -2.72
C MET A 66 -12.00 19.91 -2.42
N ASP A 67 -11.24 20.31 -1.39
CA ASP A 67 -10.02 19.60 -0.99
C ASP A 67 -10.34 18.20 -0.47
N LEU A 68 -11.42 18.05 0.30
CA LEU A 68 -11.88 16.74 0.77
C LEU A 68 -12.29 15.82 -0.38
N ALA A 69 -12.97 16.35 -1.41
CA ALA A 69 -13.32 15.58 -2.59
C ALA A 69 -12.06 15.11 -3.35
N THR A 70 -11.07 15.98 -3.52
CA THR A 70 -9.78 15.62 -4.14
C THR A 70 -9.03 14.56 -3.33
N LEU A 71 -8.97 14.70 -2.00
CA LEU A 71 -8.33 13.72 -1.11
C LEU A 71 -9.02 12.35 -1.20
N ALA A 72 -10.36 12.32 -1.21
CA ALA A 72 -11.12 11.09 -1.39
C ALA A 72 -10.83 10.42 -2.73
N LEU A 73 -10.72 11.21 -3.80
CA LEU A 73 -10.38 10.71 -5.14
C LEU A 73 -8.98 10.11 -5.19
N ILE A 74 -7.99 10.76 -4.55
CA ILE A 74 -6.63 10.23 -4.41
C ILE A 74 -6.64 8.88 -3.69
N GLY A 75 -7.34 8.80 -2.55
CA GLY A 75 -7.47 7.55 -1.79
C GLY A 75 -8.14 6.43 -2.61
N PHE A 76 -9.22 6.76 -3.31
CA PHE A 76 -9.94 5.81 -4.16
C PHE A 76 -9.05 5.25 -5.27
N PHE A 77 -8.39 6.11 -6.04
CA PHE A 77 -7.52 5.66 -7.12
C PHE A 77 -6.31 4.87 -6.62
N GLN A 78 -5.73 5.23 -5.47
CA GLN A 78 -4.65 4.44 -4.91
C GLN A 78 -5.11 3.03 -4.52
N LEU A 79 -6.26 2.90 -3.86
CA LEU A 79 -6.80 1.62 -3.42
C LEU A 79 -7.23 0.73 -4.59
N MET A 80 -7.59 1.30 -5.72
CA MET A 80 -7.87 0.55 -6.95
C MET A 80 -6.58 0.16 -7.70
N THR A 81 -5.65 1.10 -7.84
CA THR A 81 -4.42 0.89 -8.63
C THR A 81 -3.45 -0.06 -7.94
N GLY A 82 -3.35 0.00 -6.61
CA GLY A 82 -2.42 -0.82 -5.82
C GLY A 82 -2.61 -2.33 -6.06
N PRO A 83 -3.80 -2.90 -5.83
CA PRO A 83 -4.06 -4.32 -6.06
C PRO A 83 -3.87 -4.75 -7.51
N VAL A 84 -4.27 -3.92 -8.48
CA VAL A 84 -4.11 -4.21 -9.91
C VAL A 84 -2.62 -4.30 -10.27
N ALA A 85 -1.82 -3.32 -9.83
CA ALA A 85 -0.38 -3.33 -10.05
C ALA A 85 0.29 -4.55 -9.37
N ALA A 86 -0.09 -4.85 -8.14
CA ALA A 86 0.42 -6.01 -7.40
C ALA A 86 0.11 -7.32 -8.13
N HIS A 87 -1.12 -7.47 -8.61
CA HIS A 87 -1.56 -8.67 -9.33
C HIS A 87 -0.82 -8.85 -10.66
N LEU A 88 -0.64 -7.77 -11.43
CA LEU A 88 0.12 -7.82 -12.69
C LEU A 88 1.59 -8.19 -12.47
N VAL A 89 2.22 -7.64 -11.42
CA VAL A 89 3.60 -7.98 -11.05
C VAL A 89 3.70 -9.45 -10.62
N ALA A 90 2.80 -9.92 -9.75
CA ALA A 90 2.77 -11.31 -9.29
C ALA A 90 2.58 -12.30 -10.46
N ARG A 91 1.62 -12.02 -11.36
CA ARG A 91 1.36 -12.84 -12.54
C ARG A 91 2.56 -12.87 -13.50
N SER A 92 3.22 -11.72 -13.70
CA SER A 92 4.42 -11.64 -14.53
C SER A 92 5.58 -12.44 -13.91
N ALA A 93 5.80 -12.31 -12.61
CA ALA A 93 6.85 -13.02 -11.88
C ALA A 93 6.65 -14.54 -11.96
N TYR A 94 5.42 -15.01 -11.76
CA TYR A 94 5.09 -16.44 -11.89
C TYR A 94 5.38 -16.96 -13.30
N ARG A 95 4.92 -16.26 -14.35
CA ARG A 95 5.11 -16.71 -15.75
C ARG A 95 6.56 -16.65 -16.24
N THR A 96 7.41 -15.83 -15.63
CA THR A 96 8.82 -15.66 -16.01
C THR A 96 9.76 -16.53 -15.19
N GLY A 97 9.23 -17.40 -14.31
CA GLY A 97 10.04 -18.26 -13.44
C GLY A 97 10.87 -17.48 -12.41
N GLN A 98 10.42 -16.28 -12.04
CA GLN A 98 11.08 -15.44 -11.03
C GLN A 98 10.61 -15.76 -9.59
N ILE A 99 9.72 -16.75 -9.45
CA ILE A 99 9.27 -17.27 -8.17
C ILE A 99 10.05 -18.55 -7.91
N ASP A 100 10.73 -18.62 -6.77
CA ASP A 100 11.44 -19.82 -6.36
C ASP A 100 10.46 -20.84 -5.79
N HIS A 101 10.08 -21.82 -6.60
CA HIS A 101 9.17 -22.90 -6.18
C HIS A 101 9.75 -23.73 -5.02
N GLY A 102 11.05 -23.68 -4.76
CA GLY A 102 11.68 -24.34 -3.60
C GLY A 102 11.35 -23.68 -2.25
N GLU A 103 10.94 -22.42 -2.23
CA GLU A 103 10.47 -21.73 -1.02
C GLU A 103 8.96 -21.92 -0.76
N LEU A 104 8.22 -22.43 -1.75
CA LEU A 104 6.78 -22.66 -1.64
C LEU A 104 6.49 -24.02 -1.00
N LEU A 105 5.87 -24.01 0.18
CA LEU A 105 5.39 -25.26 0.81
C LEU A 105 4.24 -25.92 0.04
N PHE A 106 3.40 -25.10 -0.59
CA PHE A 106 2.26 -25.54 -1.40
C PHE A 106 2.10 -24.60 -2.60
N ASP A 107 2.03 -25.16 -3.80
CA ASP A 107 1.76 -24.44 -5.04
C ASP A 107 0.61 -25.13 -5.79
N GLU A 108 -0.62 -24.78 -5.42
CA GLU A 108 -1.83 -25.28 -6.10
C GLU A 108 -1.97 -24.70 -7.52
N LEU A 109 -1.35 -23.55 -7.79
CA LEU A 109 -1.44 -22.89 -9.09
C LEU A 109 -0.65 -23.67 -10.15
N ASP A 110 0.53 -24.19 -9.80
CA ASP A 110 1.32 -25.03 -10.71
C ASP A 110 0.62 -26.34 -11.07
N ALA A 111 -0.01 -26.97 -10.07
CA ALA A 111 -0.80 -28.18 -10.26
C ALA A 111 -1.94 -27.93 -11.26
N GLN A 112 -2.70 -26.84 -11.10
CA GLN A 112 -3.79 -26.47 -12.01
C GLN A 112 -3.30 -26.15 -13.43
N LEU A 113 -2.19 -25.42 -13.57
CA LEU A 113 -1.64 -25.08 -14.89
C LEU A 113 -1.07 -26.29 -15.64
N THR A 114 -0.59 -27.30 -14.90
CA THR A 114 -0.09 -28.55 -15.48
C THR A 114 -1.23 -29.50 -15.84
N GLU A 115 -2.32 -29.50 -15.08
CA GLU A 115 -3.50 -30.35 -15.32
C GLU A 115 -4.36 -29.87 -16.51
N GLU A 116 -4.33 -28.57 -16.84
CA GLU A 116 -4.98 -28.02 -18.05
C GLU A 116 -4.17 -28.17 -19.37
N ARG A 117 -2.96 -28.74 -19.33
CA ARG A 117 -2.04 -28.82 -20.47
C ARG A 117 -1.98 -30.20 -21.12
#